data_AF-A0A1H9WPQ4-F1
#
_entry.id   AF-A0A1H9WPQ4-F1
#
_cell.length_a   1.000
_cell.length_b   1.000
_cell.length_c   1.000
_cell.angle_alpha   90.00
_cell.angle_beta   90.00
_cell.angle_gamma   90.00
#
_symmetry.space_group_name_H-M   'P 1'
#
loop_
_entity.id
_entity.type
_entity.pdbx_description
1 polymer ?
#
loop_
_entity_poly.entity_id
_entity_poly.type
_entity_poly.pdbx_seq_one_letter_code
_entity_poly.pdbx_strand_id
1 'polypeptide(L)'
;MMTAARPVDTGLAGPGELDRYAYAESTGTARTTTNASAWEGSEADMNRVGRRASGSRGRGLHGQLVQQLGQMIVSGDLGADRPLVPEEIGQRFEVSRTVVRESLRVLEAKGLVSARPNVGTRVRPVSDWNLLDPDIIEWRAFGPQREGQRRELCELRWAIEPLAARLAAGESHDDVHQRLGDMVEIMGHAHTQGDTLTFSRADAEFHGLILQAAGNRMLEHLSGIVSSALQVSGGPTACCDHPTEDTVTHHRRVVDALVSGEAAVAESAMRQVLGGNAESVAAAQPAQGAPAQAASGQSAQPAQAAQPGTHGVPAGAGQPGQPGGAGAPGGADHVVPAPREH
;
A
#
# COMPACT_ATOMS: atom_id res chain seq x y z
N MET A 1 -24.94 -27.77 -68.80
CA MET A 1 -25.08 -27.60 -67.34
C MET A 1 -24.59 -28.91 -66.73
N MET A 2 -23.49 -28.97 -65.96
CA MET A 2 -23.16 -28.26 -64.70
C MET A 2 -24.10 -28.61 -63.54
N THR A 3 -23.65 -28.88 -62.30
CA THR A 3 -22.36 -29.40 -61.78
C THR A 3 -22.67 -30.01 -60.39
N ALA A 4 -21.96 -31.06 -59.94
CA ALA A 4 -22.11 -31.60 -58.59
C ALA A 4 -21.28 -30.83 -57.53
N ALA A 5 -21.71 -30.88 -56.26
CA ALA A 5 -20.90 -30.48 -55.12
C ALA A 5 -21.12 -31.46 -53.94
N ARG A 6 -20.04 -31.73 -53.19
CA ARG A 6 -20.02 -32.54 -51.95
C ARG A 6 -19.89 -31.62 -50.73
N PRO A 7 -20.27 -32.07 -49.52
CA PRO A 7 -19.49 -31.80 -48.30
C PRO A 7 -18.40 -32.89 -48.10
N VAL A 8 -17.30 -32.54 -47.44
CA VAL A 8 -16.15 -33.41 -47.17
C VAL A 8 -16.10 -33.77 -45.68
N ASP A 9 -15.59 -34.96 -45.38
CA ASP A 9 -15.41 -35.50 -44.02
C ASP A 9 -13.98 -35.29 -43.50
N THR A 10 -13.88 -34.89 -42.23
CA THR A 10 -12.77 -35.00 -41.24
C THR A 10 -13.19 -34.13 -40.04
N GLY A 11 -13.05 -34.53 -38.78
CA GLY A 11 -12.44 -35.73 -38.21
C GLY A 11 -11.73 -35.38 -36.89
N LEU A 12 -11.67 -36.32 -35.94
CA LEU A 12 -11.23 -36.15 -34.54
C LEU A 12 -12.25 -35.37 -33.67
N ALA A 13 -12.86 -35.86 -32.60
CA ALA A 13 -12.57 -36.88 -31.56
C ALA A 13 -12.18 -36.27 -30.19
N GLY A 14 -12.85 -36.78 -29.17
CA GLY A 14 -12.53 -36.71 -27.74
C GLY A 14 -13.31 -37.84 -27.04
N PRO A 15 -13.31 -37.95 -25.70
CA PRO A 15 -12.57 -37.15 -24.72
C PRO A 15 -11.36 -37.90 -24.14
N GLY A 16 -10.44 -37.18 -23.47
CA GLY A 16 -9.27 -37.78 -22.83
C GLY A 16 -8.64 -36.89 -21.76
N GLU A 17 -8.99 -37.15 -20.50
CA GLU A 17 -8.08 -37.18 -19.35
C GLU A 17 -6.86 -36.22 -19.37
N LEU A 18 -7.07 -34.96 -18.96
CA LEU A 18 -5.98 -34.05 -18.58
C LEU A 18 -5.45 -34.44 -17.19
N ASP A 19 -4.57 -35.42 -17.17
CA ASP A 19 -4.00 -36.00 -15.95
C ASP A 19 -3.07 -35.02 -15.19
N ARG A 20 -3.02 -35.15 -13.86
CA ARG A 20 -2.37 -34.21 -12.92
C ARG A 20 -1.08 -34.77 -12.31
N TYR A 21 -0.01 -34.83 -13.09
CA TYR A 21 1.29 -35.33 -12.61
C TYR A 21 2.48 -34.48 -13.09
N ALA A 22 3.59 -34.37 -12.35
CA ALA A 22 3.86 -34.84 -10.98
C ALA A 22 4.77 -33.84 -10.25
N TYR A 23 4.69 -33.80 -8.91
CA TYR A 23 5.78 -33.28 -8.10
C TYR A 23 6.80 -34.40 -7.91
N ALA A 24 8.07 -34.18 -8.27
CA ALA A 24 9.09 -35.22 -8.16
C ALA A 24 9.44 -35.50 -6.70
N GLU A 25 9.54 -36.78 -6.34
CA GLU A 25 10.02 -37.20 -5.02
C GLU A 25 11.52 -36.90 -4.89
N SER A 26 11.92 -36.14 -3.87
CA SER A 26 13.32 -36.05 -3.45
C SER A 26 13.54 -36.92 -2.21
N THR A 27 14.28 -38.02 -2.40
CA THR A 27 14.64 -38.94 -1.32
C THR A 27 15.48 -38.22 -0.25
N GLY A 28 15.03 -38.25 1.00
CA GLY A 28 15.61 -37.43 2.07
C GLY A 28 16.99 -37.89 2.59
N THR A 29 17.63 -37.00 3.34
CA THR A 29 18.80 -37.30 4.18
C THR A 29 18.54 -36.89 5.63
N ALA A 30 18.83 -37.79 6.57
CA ALA A 30 18.58 -37.58 8.00
C ALA A 30 19.79 -36.94 8.73
N ARG A 31 19.47 -36.12 9.76
CA ARG A 31 20.25 -35.65 10.94
C ARG A 31 19.74 -34.26 11.35
N THR A 32 19.67 -33.84 12.62
CA THR A 32 19.77 -34.55 13.92
C THR A 32 18.85 -33.80 14.89
N THR A 33 18.22 -34.47 15.86
CA THR A 33 17.44 -33.81 16.91
C THR A 33 18.33 -33.15 17.97
N THR A 34 18.50 -31.83 17.88
CA THR A 34 18.97 -31.00 19.02
C THR A 34 17.80 -30.23 19.61
N ASN A 35 17.52 -30.47 20.89
CA ASN A 35 16.42 -29.84 21.62
C ASN A 35 16.76 -28.38 21.96
N ALA A 36 16.33 -27.43 21.12
CA ALA A 36 16.66 -26.01 21.23
C ALA A 36 15.44 -25.17 21.65
N SER A 37 15.11 -25.20 22.94
CA SER A 37 14.03 -24.39 23.52
C SER A 37 14.54 -22.99 23.90
N ALA A 38 14.42 -22.02 22.98
CA ALA A 38 14.65 -20.60 23.27
C ALA A 38 13.70 -19.71 22.46
N TRP A 39 12.68 -19.13 23.12
CA TRP A 39 11.90 -17.99 22.60
C TRP A 39 12.61 -16.66 22.95
N GLU A 40 13.93 -16.58 22.79
CA GLU A 40 14.72 -15.40 23.16
C GLU A 40 14.72 -14.34 22.04
N GLY A 41 13.55 -13.77 21.77
CA GLY A 41 13.44 -12.43 21.20
C GLY A 41 13.78 -11.40 22.28
N SER A 42 14.55 -10.37 21.95
CA SER A 42 15.07 -9.41 22.94
C SER A 42 13.94 -8.67 23.67
N GLU A 43 14.02 -8.61 25.02
CA GLU A 43 13.10 -7.85 25.87
C GLU A 43 13.01 -6.36 25.47
N ALA A 44 14.04 -5.83 24.79
CA ALA A 44 14.15 -4.43 24.40
C ALA A 44 13.04 -3.95 23.45
N ASP A 45 12.50 -4.81 22.57
CA ASP A 45 11.45 -4.40 21.62
C ASP A 45 10.06 -4.26 22.27
N MET A 46 9.82 -4.87 23.43
CA MET A 46 8.49 -4.84 24.08
C MET A 46 8.02 -3.42 24.44
N ASN A 47 8.95 -2.47 24.64
CA ASN A 47 8.63 -1.08 24.99
C ASN A 47 8.18 -0.20 23.81
N ARG A 48 8.22 -0.68 22.55
CA ARG A 48 7.78 0.11 21.38
C ARG A 48 6.29 0.01 21.07
N VAL A 49 5.62 -1.07 21.46
CA VAL A 49 4.20 -1.32 21.18
C VAL A 49 3.26 -0.44 22.03
N GLY A 50 3.77 0.14 23.12
CA GLY A 50 2.99 0.88 24.13
C GLY A 50 2.52 2.29 23.76
N ARG A 51 1.99 2.58 22.56
CA ARG A 51 1.39 3.91 22.27
C ARG A 51 0.38 4.05 21.11
N ARG A 52 -0.84 3.49 21.26
CA ARG A 52 -2.14 4.10 20.82
C ARG A 52 -3.35 3.18 21.11
N ALA A 53 -3.67 2.99 22.39
CA ALA A 53 -4.79 2.13 22.82
C ALA A 53 -6.19 2.79 22.65
N SER A 54 -6.64 3.00 21.41
CA SER A 54 -7.99 3.51 21.12
C SER A 54 -9.02 2.38 20.91
N GLY A 55 -8.69 1.35 20.12
CA GLY A 55 -9.61 0.25 19.76
C GLY A 55 -9.72 -0.91 20.77
N SER A 56 -8.99 -0.87 21.90
CA SER A 56 -8.90 -2.01 22.82
C SER A 56 -10.10 -2.14 23.78
N ARG A 57 -10.73 -1.03 24.17
CA ARG A 57 -11.70 -0.96 25.29
C ARG A 57 -13.03 -1.70 25.08
N GLY A 58 -13.29 -2.27 23.89
CA GLY A 58 -14.47 -3.11 23.61
C GLY A 58 -14.16 -4.57 23.24
N ARG A 59 -12.90 -4.92 22.94
CA ARG A 59 -12.53 -6.31 22.60
C ARG A 59 -12.18 -7.06 23.90
N GLY A 60 -12.93 -8.11 24.24
CA GLY A 60 -12.60 -9.01 25.36
C GLY A 60 -11.30 -9.80 25.11
N LEU A 61 -10.83 -10.56 26.12
CA LEU A 61 -9.52 -11.27 26.08
C LEU A 61 -9.25 -12.03 24.76
N HIS A 62 -10.24 -12.74 24.23
CA HIS A 62 -10.18 -13.40 22.92
C HIS A 62 -9.83 -12.45 21.76
N GLY A 63 -10.49 -11.29 21.68
CA GLY A 63 -10.25 -10.30 20.63
C GLY A 63 -8.93 -9.52 20.82
N GLN A 64 -8.46 -9.36 22.07
CA GLN A 64 -7.12 -8.82 22.35
C GLN A 64 -6.03 -9.80 21.87
N LEU A 65 -6.21 -11.10 22.13
CA LEU A 65 -5.31 -12.14 21.64
C LEU A 65 -5.34 -12.25 20.10
N VAL A 66 -6.49 -12.08 19.45
CA VAL A 66 -6.57 -11.99 17.97
C VAL A 66 -5.74 -10.80 17.46
N GLN A 67 -5.88 -9.62 18.07
CA GLN A 67 -5.12 -8.43 17.69
C GLN A 67 -3.61 -8.64 17.83
N GLN A 68 -3.16 -9.16 18.98
CA GLN A 68 -1.74 -9.39 19.27
C GLN A 68 -1.12 -10.44 18.36
N LEU A 69 -1.75 -11.61 18.22
CA LEU A 69 -1.26 -12.67 17.34
C LEU A 69 -1.32 -12.23 15.86
N GLY A 70 -2.35 -11.51 15.44
CA GLY A 70 -2.46 -10.94 14.09
C GLY A 70 -1.30 -10.00 13.77
N GLN A 71 -1.02 -9.04 14.65
CA GLN A 71 0.12 -8.13 14.54
C GLN A 71 1.46 -8.89 14.47
N MET A 72 1.66 -9.89 15.34
CA MET A 72 2.89 -10.70 15.37
C MET A 72 3.06 -11.67 14.19
N ILE A 73 1.98 -12.06 13.52
CA ILE A 73 2.06 -12.80 12.24
C ILE A 73 2.48 -11.84 11.13
N VAL A 74 1.91 -10.63 11.11
CA VAL A 74 2.14 -9.65 10.04
C VAL A 74 3.52 -8.99 10.13
N SER A 75 4.05 -8.72 11.32
CA SER A 75 5.44 -8.30 11.51
C SER A 75 6.46 -9.37 11.09
N GLY A 76 6.09 -10.64 11.23
CA GLY A 76 6.95 -11.81 10.99
C GLY A 76 7.44 -12.50 12.27
N ASP A 77 7.17 -11.95 13.46
CA ASP A 77 7.70 -12.40 14.76
C ASP A 77 7.36 -13.85 15.12
N LEU A 78 6.31 -14.42 14.52
CA LEU A 78 5.89 -15.81 14.75
C LEU A 78 6.39 -16.83 13.70
N GLY A 79 6.88 -16.36 12.54
CA GLY A 79 7.51 -17.17 11.49
C GLY A 79 6.58 -18.16 10.74
N ALA A 80 6.95 -18.50 9.50
CA ALA A 80 6.25 -19.52 8.70
C ALA A 80 6.61 -20.96 9.14
N ASP A 81 7.87 -21.17 9.51
CA ASP A 81 8.43 -22.52 9.72
C ASP A 81 8.17 -23.09 11.12
N ARG A 82 7.66 -22.30 12.06
CA ARG A 82 7.31 -22.74 13.42
C ARG A 82 5.83 -23.12 13.54
N PRO A 83 5.48 -24.25 14.20
CA PRO A 83 4.10 -24.51 14.60
C PRO A 83 3.67 -23.60 15.76
N LEU A 84 2.47 -23.03 15.66
CA LEU A 84 1.80 -22.25 16.70
C LEU A 84 1.16 -23.21 17.71
N VAL A 85 1.85 -23.46 18.83
CA VAL A 85 1.43 -24.40 19.88
C VAL A 85 0.45 -23.70 20.85
N PRO A 86 -0.80 -24.18 21.01
CA PRO A 86 -1.78 -23.50 21.87
C PRO A 86 -1.39 -23.43 23.35
N GLU A 87 -0.65 -24.42 23.85
CA GLU A 87 -0.08 -24.47 25.19
C GLU A 87 0.96 -23.35 25.42
N GLU A 88 1.90 -23.17 24.49
CA GLU A 88 2.94 -22.12 24.58
C GLU A 88 2.32 -20.72 24.54
N ILE A 89 1.34 -20.51 23.64
CA ILE A 89 0.61 -19.24 23.52
C ILE A 89 -0.24 -18.98 24.77
N GLY A 90 -0.94 -20.01 25.30
CA GLY A 90 -1.74 -19.88 26.51
C GLY A 90 -0.93 -19.48 27.74
N GLN A 91 0.29 -20.02 27.87
CA GLN A 91 1.23 -19.62 28.91
C GLN A 91 1.76 -18.19 28.69
N ARG A 92 2.22 -17.87 27.47
CA ARG A 92 2.83 -16.56 27.15
C ARG A 92 1.86 -15.38 27.31
N PHE A 93 0.57 -15.58 27.06
CA PHE A 93 -0.46 -14.53 27.10
C PHE A 93 -1.41 -14.68 28.31
N GLU A 94 -1.10 -15.55 29.29
CA GLU A 94 -1.89 -15.79 30.51
C GLU A 94 -3.39 -16.12 30.26
N VAL A 95 -3.67 -16.87 29.20
CA VAL A 95 -5.03 -17.16 28.69
C VAL A 95 -5.30 -18.65 28.54
N SER A 96 -6.57 -19.04 28.69
CA SER A 96 -6.97 -20.44 28.58
C SER A 96 -6.79 -20.98 27.15
N ARG A 97 -6.44 -22.26 27.03
CA ARG A 97 -6.28 -22.95 25.73
C ARG A 97 -7.53 -22.89 24.85
N THR A 98 -8.73 -22.73 25.44
CA THR A 98 -9.98 -22.50 24.69
C THR A 98 -9.92 -21.18 23.94
N VAL A 99 -9.61 -20.08 24.65
CA VAL A 99 -9.47 -18.73 24.08
C VAL A 99 -8.40 -18.73 22.97
N VAL A 100 -7.26 -19.41 23.19
CA VAL A 100 -6.21 -19.54 22.16
C VAL A 100 -6.73 -20.24 20.90
N ARG A 101 -7.44 -21.37 21.04
CA ARG A 101 -8.01 -22.09 19.89
C ARG A 101 -9.09 -21.30 19.17
N GLU A 102 -9.85 -20.46 19.88
CA GLU A 102 -10.83 -19.55 19.29
C GLU A 102 -10.15 -18.42 18.53
N SER A 103 -9.11 -17.79 19.09
CA SER A 103 -8.34 -16.75 18.40
C SER A 103 -7.62 -17.29 17.16
N LEU A 104 -7.05 -18.50 17.24
CA LEU A 104 -6.44 -19.17 16.07
C LEU A 104 -7.47 -19.49 14.96
N ARG A 105 -8.72 -19.81 15.29
CA ARG A 105 -9.80 -19.99 14.29
C ARG A 105 -10.16 -18.69 13.57
N VAL A 106 -10.16 -17.55 14.27
CA VAL A 106 -10.39 -16.24 13.64
C VAL A 106 -9.25 -15.90 12.68
N LEU A 107 -8.01 -16.17 13.06
CA LEU A 107 -6.82 -15.98 12.21
C LEU A 107 -6.81 -16.96 11.01
N GLU A 108 -7.32 -18.17 11.19
CA GLU A 108 -7.50 -19.17 10.12
C GLU A 108 -8.56 -18.73 9.10
N ALA A 109 -9.70 -18.19 9.56
CA ALA A 109 -10.73 -17.62 8.69
C ALA A 109 -10.25 -16.40 7.90
N LYS A 110 -9.30 -15.61 8.46
CA LYS A 110 -8.61 -14.51 7.77
C LYS A 110 -7.48 -14.96 6.84
N GLY A 111 -7.19 -16.27 6.76
CA GLY A 111 -6.14 -16.84 5.91
C GLY A 111 -4.71 -16.71 6.46
N LEU A 112 -4.52 -16.20 7.68
CA LEU A 112 -3.19 -16.01 8.27
C LEU A 112 -2.53 -17.32 8.72
N VAL A 113 -3.33 -18.33 9.10
CA VAL A 113 -2.85 -19.64 9.57
C VAL A 113 -3.63 -20.78 8.92
N SER A 114 -3.11 -22.02 9.00
CA SER A 114 -3.91 -23.24 8.80
C SER A 114 -3.56 -24.28 9.87
N ALA A 115 -4.57 -24.93 10.43
CA ALA A 115 -4.45 -26.11 11.27
C ALA A 115 -4.46 -27.39 10.42
N ARG A 116 -3.37 -28.15 10.45
CA ARG A 116 -3.24 -29.41 9.69
C ARG A 116 -3.05 -30.61 10.64
N PRO A 117 -3.78 -31.73 10.43
CA PRO A 117 -3.55 -32.96 11.20
C PRO A 117 -2.08 -33.38 11.18
N ASN A 118 -1.56 -33.81 12.33
CA ASN A 118 -0.17 -34.23 12.56
C ASN A 118 0.94 -33.18 12.27
N VAL A 119 0.59 -31.99 11.78
CA VAL A 119 1.53 -30.90 11.43
C VAL A 119 1.37 -29.66 12.33
N GLY A 120 0.21 -29.53 12.98
CA GLY A 120 -0.15 -28.42 13.87
C GLY A 120 -0.71 -27.22 13.13
N THR A 121 -0.90 -26.11 13.85
CA THR A 121 -1.26 -24.81 13.27
C THR A 121 0.01 -24.10 12.81
N ARG A 122 0.04 -23.56 11.59
CA ARG A 122 1.19 -22.83 11.02
C ARG A 122 0.73 -21.56 10.31
N VAL A 123 1.59 -20.54 10.30
CA VAL A 123 1.39 -19.32 9.49
C VAL A 123 1.42 -19.69 8.00
N ARG A 124 0.53 -19.07 7.21
CA ARG A 124 0.46 -19.23 5.75
C ARG A 124 1.27 -18.14 5.05
N PRO A 125 1.76 -18.35 3.81
CA PRO A 125 2.39 -17.29 3.02
C PRO A 125 1.40 -16.14 2.73
N VAL A 126 1.92 -14.94 2.48
CA VAL A 126 1.12 -13.71 2.29
C VAL A 126 0.14 -13.81 1.10
N SER A 127 0.44 -14.66 0.11
CA SER A 127 -0.46 -15.01 -1.02
C SER A 127 -1.81 -15.58 -0.60
N ASP A 128 -1.89 -16.14 0.60
CA ASP A 128 -3.03 -16.88 1.12
C ASP A 128 -3.90 -16.05 2.07
N TRP A 129 -3.44 -14.85 2.44
CA TRP A 129 -4.07 -13.98 3.42
C TRP A 129 -5.23 -13.21 2.76
N ASN A 130 -6.31 -12.96 3.50
CA ASN A 130 -7.33 -12.02 3.04
C ASN A 130 -6.82 -10.57 3.16
N LEU A 131 -6.06 -10.10 2.18
CA LEU A 131 -5.45 -8.76 2.20
C LEU A 131 -6.47 -7.60 2.20
N LEU A 132 -7.75 -7.90 1.94
CA LEU A 132 -8.87 -6.96 2.02
C LEU A 132 -9.57 -6.95 3.39
N ASP A 133 -9.13 -7.79 4.34
CA ASP A 133 -9.68 -7.82 5.69
C ASP A 133 -9.25 -6.56 6.49
N PRO A 134 -10.17 -5.80 7.11
CA PRO A 134 -9.84 -4.56 7.81
C PRO A 134 -8.82 -4.70 8.96
N ASP A 135 -8.83 -5.82 9.71
CA ASP A 135 -7.83 -6.04 10.76
C ASP A 135 -6.45 -6.32 10.12
N ILE A 136 -6.37 -7.10 9.03
CA ILE A 136 -5.11 -7.30 8.28
C ILE A 136 -4.62 -5.97 7.68
N ILE A 137 -5.53 -5.09 7.26
CA ILE A 137 -5.17 -3.75 6.78
C ILE A 137 -4.54 -2.92 7.92
N GLU A 138 -5.17 -2.88 9.10
CA GLU A 138 -4.61 -2.23 10.31
C GLU A 138 -3.22 -2.79 10.67
N TRP A 139 -3.06 -4.12 10.64
CA TRP A 139 -1.82 -4.78 11.05
C TRP A 139 -0.67 -4.58 10.06
N ARG A 140 -0.91 -4.66 8.74
CA ARG A 140 0.11 -4.44 7.70
C ARG A 140 0.60 -2.99 7.66
N ALA A 141 -0.27 -2.02 7.96
CA ALA A 141 0.11 -0.62 8.10
C ALA A 141 0.96 -0.34 9.36
N PHE A 142 0.92 -1.24 10.36
CA PHE A 142 1.90 -1.43 11.44
C PHE A 142 3.30 -1.92 11.00
N GLY A 143 3.38 -2.74 9.94
CA GLY A 143 4.48 -3.68 9.68
C GLY A 143 5.52 -3.27 8.62
N PRO A 144 6.43 -4.19 8.24
CA PRO A 144 7.41 -3.97 7.17
C PRO A 144 6.80 -3.93 5.77
N GLN A 145 5.59 -4.48 5.56
CA GLN A 145 4.90 -4.50 4.26
C GLN A 145 4.17 -3.18 3.93
N ARG A 146 4.26 -2.18 4.82
CA ARG A 146 3.57 -0.87 4.76
C ARG A 146 3.54 -0.24 3.37
N GLU A 147 4.69 -0.09 2.73
CA GLU A 147 4.83 0.66 1.48
C GLU A 147 4.33 -0.12 0.26
N GLY A 148 4.48 -1.46 0.28
CA GLY A 148 3.83 -2.33 -0.70
C GLY A 148 2.31 -2.22 -0.59
N GLN A 149 1.78 -2.34 0.62
CA GLN A 149 0.35 -2.19 0.88
C GLN A 149 -0.19 -0.81 0.48
N ARG A 150 0.50 0.28 0.82
CA ARG A 150 0.08 1.64 0.47
C ARG A 150 -0.07 1.79 -1.04
N ARG A 151 0.88 1.23 -1.81
CA ARG A 151 0.85 1.16 -3.28
C ARG A 151 -0.30 0.29 -3.81
N GLU A 152 -0.44 -0.95 -3.31
CA GLU A 152 -1.53 -1.87 -3.66
C GLU A 152 -2.91 -1.20 -3.50
N LEU A 153 -3.10 -0.47 -2.39
CA LEU A 153 -4.34 0.23 -2.08
C LEU A 153 -4.51 1.50 -2.92
N CYS A 154 -3.46 2.28 -3.15
CA CYS A 154 -3.49 3.41 -4.11
C CYS A 154 -3.93 2.98 -5.51
N GLU A 155 -3.35 1.90 -6.04
CA GLU A 155 -3.67 1.36 -7.37
C GLU A 155 -5.13 0.89 -7.46
N LEU A 156 -5.63 0.22 -6.40
CA LEU A 156 -7.04 -0.16 -6.29
C LEU A 156 -7.97 1.06 -6.31
N ARG A 157 -7.68 2.08 -5.48
CA ARG A 157 -8.47 3.33 -5.41
C ARG A 157 -8.52 4.05 -6.76
N TRP A 158 -7.38 4.20 -7.43
CA TRP A 158 -7.26 4.87 -8.73
C TRP A 158 -8.01 4.14 -9.87
N ALA A 159 -8.20 2.82 -9.74
CA ALA A 159 -9.02 2.03 -10.65
C ALA A 159 -10.53 2.17 -10.40
N ILE A 160 -10.98 2.20 -9.13
CA ILE A 160 -12.41 2.08 -8.79
C ILE A 160 -13.12 3.42 -8.48
N GLU A 161 -12.44 4.37 -7.84
CA GLU A 161 -13.10 5.58 -7.33
C GLU A 161 -13.55 6.57 -8.41
N PRO A 162 -12.77 6.83 -9.48
CA PRO A 162 -13.25 7.67 -10.58
C PRO A 162 -14.49 7.07 -11.26
N LEU A 163 -14.55 5.74 -11.39
CA LEU A 163 -15.71 5.03 -11.92
C LEU A 163 -16.90 5.14 -10.95
N ALA A 164 -16.67 5.03 -9.64
CA ALA A 164 -17.70 5.23 -8.63
C ALA A 164 -18.29 6.65 -8.68
N ALA A 165 -17.44 7.68 -8.73
CA ALA A 165 -17.87 9.07 -8.87
C ALA A 165 -18.66 9.33 -10.17
N ARG A 166 -18.28 8.67 -11.28
CA ARG A 166 -19.05 8.73 -12.53
C ARG A 166 -20.43 8.08 -12.42
N LEU A 167 -20.53 6.95 -11.72
CA LEU A 167 -21.78 6.20 -11.59
C LEU A 167 -22.76 6.84 -10.59
N ALA A 168 -22.24 7.53 -9.57
CA ALA A 168 -23.05 8.29 -8.61
C ALA A 168 -23.65 9.58 -9.21
N ALA A 169 -23.04 10.14 -10.26
CA ALA A 169 -23.52 11.35 -10.91
C ALA A 169 -24.77 11.08 -11.77
N GLY A 170 -25.87 11.75 -11.44
CA GLY A 170 -27.16 11.60 -12.14
C GLY A 170 -28.16 10.68 -11.45
N GLU A 171 -27.75 9.98 -10.39
CA GLU A 171 -28.66 9.34 -9.43
C GLU A 171 -29.18 10.37 -8.41
N SER A 172 -30.39 10.18 -7.89
CA SER A 172 -31.00 11.11 -6.93
C SER A 172 -30.59 10.72 -5.49
N HIS A 173 -29.62 11.45 -4.97
CA HIS A 173 -28.92 11.13 -3.72
C HIS A 173 -28.74 12.36 -2.80
N ASP A 174 -29.77 13.19 -2.67
CA ASP A 174 -29.71 14.49 -1.96
C ASP A 174 -29.12 14.41 -0.53
N ASP A 175 -29.51 13.39 0.26
CA ASP A 175 -28.94 13.14 1.60
C ASP A 175 -27.42 12.85 1.55
N VAL A 176 -26.96 12.14 0.51
CA VAL A 176 -25.54 11.82 0.32
C VAL A 176 -24.78 13.02 -0.24
N HIS A 177 -25.39 13.81 -1.13
CA HIS A 177 -24.82 15.06 -1.62
C HIS A 177 -24.60 16.07 -0.48
N GLN A 178 -25.57 16.21 0.43
CA GLN A 178 -25.41 17.00 1.65
C GLN A 178 -24.27 16.43 2.52
N ARG A 179 -24.25 15.12 2.75
CA ARG A 179 -23.21 14.49 3.60
C ARG A 179 -21.80 14.61 3.01
N LEU A 180 -21.66 14.51 1.70
CA LEU A 180 -20.40 14.76 0.99
C LEU A 180 -19.96 16.23 1.16
N GLY A 181 -20.91 17.18 1.05
CA GLY A 181 -20.68 18.59 1.35
C GLY A 181 -20.18 18.81 2.78
N ASP A 182 -20.83 18.19 3.78
CA ASP A 182 -20.38 18.23 5.18
C ASP A 182 -18.90 17.78 5.31
N MET A 183 -18.50 16.71 4.59
CA MET A 183 -17.13 16.20 4.67
C MET A 183 -16.11 17.16 4.06
N VAL A 184 -16.45 17.83 2.96
CA VAL A 184 -15.58 18.86 2.35
C VAL A 184 -15.39 20.05 3.31
N GLU A 185 -16.45 20.49 3.98
CA GLU A 185 -16.34 21.57 4.97
C GLU A 185 -15.54 21.14 6.20
N ILE A 186 -15.71 19.91 6.70
CA ILE A 186 -14.87 19.37 7.79
C ILE A 186 -13.40 19.28 7.36
N MET A 187 -13.10 18.84 6.13
CA MET A 187 -11.73 18.84 5.59
C MET A 187 -11.13 20.25 5.54
N GLY A 188 -11.89 21.26 5.12
CA GLY A 188 -11.43 22.67 5.11
C GLY A 188 -11.12 23.22 6.51
N HIS A 189 -12.01 22.98 7.47
CA HIS A 189 -11.78 23.38 8.87
C HIS A 189 -10.59 22.63 9.50
N ALA A 190 -10.47 21.32 9.24
CA ALA A 190 -9.37 20.51 9.74
C ALA A 190 -8.01 20.92 9.14
N HIS A 191 -7.97 21.22 7.83
CA HIS A 191 -6.77 21.72 7.14
C HIS A 191 -6.28 23.04 7.73
N THR A 192 -7.16 24.04 7.89
CA THR A 192 -6.79 25.36 8.46
C THR A 192 -6.34 25.29 9.93
N GLN A 193 -6.76 24.26 10.67
CA GLN A 193 -6.34 24.01 12.06
C GLN A 193 -5.12 23.07 12.17
N GLY A 194 -4.67 22.46 11.07
CA GLY A 194 -3.61 21.44 11.07
C GLY A 194 -4.03 20.10 11.68
N ASP A 195 -5.33 19.83 11.87
CA ASP A 195 -5.83 18.56 12.40
C ASP A 195 -5.88 17.49 11.30
N THR A 196 -4.72 16.88 11.05
CA THR A 196 -4.58 15.77 10.10
C THR A 196 -5.45 14.55 10.47
N LEU A 197 -5.79 14.34 11.73
CA LEU A 197 -6.61 13.20 12.15
C LEU A 197 -8.08 13.40 11.79
N THR A 198 -8.62 14.61 11.99
CA THR A 198 -9.99 14.93 11.55
C THR A 198 -10.08 15.01 10.04
N PHE A 199 -9.04 15.56 9.36
CA PHE A 199 -8.96 15.55 7.90
C PHE A 199 -9.03 14.11 7.35
N SER A 200 -8.12 13.22 7.76
CA SER A 200 -8.08 11.83 7.25
C SER A 200 -9.32 11.00 7.57
N ARG A 201 -10.15 11.42 8.54
CA ARG A 201 -11.45 10.79 8.82
C ARG A 201 -12.53 11.26 7.86
N ALA A 202 -12.62 12.57 7.61
CA ALA A 202 -13.57 13.13 6.65
C ALA A 202 -13.25 12.67 5.22
N ASP A 203 -11.97 12.60 4.85
CA ASP A 203 -11.46 12.01 3.60
C ASP A 203 -11.89 10.53 3.47
N ALA A 204 -11.63 9.71 4.52
CA ALA A 204 -12.03 8.30 4.54
C ALA A 204 -13.56 8.06 4.50
N GLU A 205 -14.37 8.99 5.04
CA GLU A 205 -15.83 8.94 4.95
C GLU A 205 -16.32 9.40 3.56
N PHE A 206 -15.78 10.51 3.04
CA PHE A 206 -16.07 11.04 1.70
C PHE A 206 -15.87 9.98 0.62
N HIS A 207 -14.68 9.38 0.56
CA HIS A 207 -14.40 8.32 -0.41
C HIS A 207 -15.32 7.11 -0.22
N GLY A 208 -15.62 6.72 1.03
CA GLY A 208 -16.58 5.64 1.32
C GLY A 208 -17.99 5.92 0.79
N LEU A 209 -18.50 7.15 0.96
CA LEU A 209 -19.81 7.60 0.48
C LEU A 209 -19.89 7.57 -1.07
N ILE A 210 -18.82 7.94 -1.78
CA ILE A 210 -18.76 7.86 -3.25
C ILE A 210 -18.92 6.42 -3.74
N LEU A 211 -18.27 5.44 -3.09
CA LEU A 211 -18.44 4.02 -3.45
C LEU A 211 -19.85 3.50 -3.13
N GLN A 212 -20.53 4.06 -2.11
CA GLN A 212 -21.89 3.69 -1.75
C GLN A 212 -22.95 4.31 -2.68
N ALA A 213 -22.72 5.54 -3.15
CA ALA A 213 -23.57 6.23 -4.12
C ALA A 213 -23.47 5.70 -5.56
N ALA A 214 -22.50 4.83 -5.87
CA ALA A 214 -22.19 4.38 -7.23
C ALA A 214 -23.20 3.37 -7.84
N GLY A 215 -24.36 3.15 -7.21
CA GLY A 215 -25.42 2.23 -7.67
C GLY A 215 -24.99 0.75 -7.84
N ASN A 216 -23.82 0.37 -7.33
CA ASN A 216 -23.16 -0.88 -7.65
C ASN A 216 -22.66 -1.58 -6.38
N ARG A 217 -23.34 -2.68 -6.02
CA ARG A 217 -23.08 -3.48 -4.81
C ARG A 217 -21.64 -3.97 -4.67
N MET A 218 -20.93 -4.17 -5.77
CA MET A 218 -19.52 -4.55 -5.71
C MET A 218 -18.62 -3.37 -5.29
N LEU A 219 -18.98 -2.13 -5.64
CA LEU A 219 -18.31 -0.92 -5.15
C LEU A 219 -18.76 -0.60 -3.72
N GLU A 220 -20.05 -0.72 -3.40
CA GLU A 220 -20.58 -0.59 -2.03
C GLU A 220 -19.78 -1.48 -1.04
N HIS A 221 -19.54 -2.74 -1.39
CA HIS A 221 -18.73 -3.67 -0.58
C HIS A 221 -17.24 -3.29 -0.47
N LEU A 222 -16.68 -2.52 -1.41
CA LEU A 222 -15.31 -2.01 -1.32
C LEU A 222 -15.19 -0.73 -0.47
N SER A 223 -16.31 -0.04 -0.15
CA SER A 223 -16.28 1.20 0.65
C SER A 223 -15.52 1.06 1.98
N GLY A 224 -15.83 0.02 2.77
CA GLY A 224 -15.16 -0.24 4.05
C GLY A 224 -13.67 -0.57 3.92
N ILE A 225 -13.23 -1.12 2.78
CA ILE A 225 -11.82 -1.40 2.48
C ILE A 225 -11.08 -0.10 2.18
N VAL A 226 -11.68 0.78 1.37
CA VAL A 226 -11.16 2.13 1.07
C VAL A 226 -11.06 2.98 2.34
N SER A 227 -12.12 3.04 3.16
CA SER A 227 -12.10 3.78 4.42
C SER A 227 -11.07 3.22 5.41
N SER A 228 -10.86 1.89 5.45
CA SER A 228 -9.80 1.27 6.26
C SER A 228 -8.40 1.63 5.74
N ALA A 229 -8.19 1.58 4.42
CA ALA A 229 -6.94 1.98 3.78
C ALA A 229 -6.56 3.43 4.14
N LEU A 230 -7.52 4.35 4.03
CA LEU A 230 -7.33 5.78 4.30
C LEU A 230 -7.06 6.05 5.79
N GLN A 231 -7.87 5.50 6.69
CA GLN A 231 -7.74 5.76 8.14
C GLN A 231 -6.37 5.34 8.71
N VAL A 232 -5.77 4.26 8.21
CA VAL A 232 -4.47 3.79 8.69
C VAL A 232 -3.29 4.35 7.86
N SER A 233 -3.58 4.98 6.71
CA SER A 233 -2.61 5.77 5.93
C SER A 233 -2.39 7.20 6.46
N GLY A 234 -3.03 7.59 7.57
CA GLY A 234 -2.97 8.92 8.21
C GLY A 234 -1.61 9.30 8.85
N GLY A 235 -0.49 8.99 8.19
CA GLY A 235 0.81 9.59 8.42
C GLY A 235 1.11 10.71 7.39
N PRO A 236 2.35 11.22 7.33
CA PRO A 236 2.77 12.26 6.38
C PRO A 236 2.64 11.91 4.89
N THR A 237 2.40 10.63 4.56
CA THR A 237 2.36 10.08 3.21
C THR A 237 1.15 9.15 3.09
N ALA A 238 -0.02 9.72 2.82
CA ALA A 238 -1.17 8.95 2.37
C ALA A 238 -0.97 8.57 0.88
N CYS A 239 -2.04 8.37 0.11
CA CYS A 239 -1.89 8.31 -1.35
C CYS A 239 -1.55 9.70 -1.92
N CYS A 240 -2.10 10.74 -1.27
CA CYS A 240 -1.74 12.13 -1.43
C CYS A 240 -0.70 12.50 -0.36
N ASP A 241 0.23 13.41 -0.66
CA ASP A 241 1.04 14.06 0.37
C ASP A 241 0.17 14.98 1.26
N HIS A 242 0.77 15.59 2.29
CA HIS A 242 0.12 16.47 3.28
C HIS A 242 -1.04 17.31 2.71
N PRO A 243 -2.22 17.36 3.38
CA PRO A 243 -3.43 17.97 2.84
C PRO A 243 -3.20 19.45 2.49
N THR A 244 -3.52 19.81 1.24
CA THR A 244 -3.37 21.16 0.69
C THR A 244 -4.73 21.83 0.45
N GLU A 245 -4.72 23.15 0.22
CA GLU A 245 -5.89 23.91 -0.24
C GLU A 245 -6.43 23.37 -1.59
N ASP A 246 -5.54 22.95 -2.50
CA ASP A 246 -5.91 22.26 -3.74
C ASP A 246 -6.65 20.94 -3.46
N THR A 247 -6.26 20.20 -2.41
CA THR A 247 -6.88 18.92 -2.04
C THR A 247 -8.36 19.13 -1.68
N VAL A 248 -8.67 20.14 -0.86
CA VAL A 248 -10.05 20.49 -0.49
C VAL A 248 -10.82 21.03 -1.71
N THR A 249 -10.14 21.77 -2.60
CA THR A 249 -10.73 22.30 -3.84
C THR A 249 -11.11 21.18 -4.83
N HIS A 250 -10.27 20.16 -5.02
CA HIS A 250 -10.61 18.99 -5.84
C HIS A 250 -11.77 18.19 -5.26
N HIS A 251 -11.83 18.05 -3.92
CA HIS A 251 -12.96 17.40 -3.25
C HIS A 251 -14.28 18.15 -3.46
N ARG A 252 -14.29 19.49 -3.31
CA ARG A 252 -15.50 20.31 -3.57
C ARG A 252 -15.99 20.13 -5.01
N ARG A 253 -15.07 20.15 -5.98
CA ARG A 253 -15.36 19.93 -7.40
C ARG A 253 -16.04 18.59 -7.70
N VAL A 254 -15.74 17.53 -6.94
CA VAL A 254 -16.45 16.24 -7.07
C VAL A 254 -17.91 16.40 -6.62
N VAL A 255 -18.18 17.07 -5.50
CA VAL A 255 -19.55 17.32 -5.01
C VAL A 255 -20.35 18.17 -6.00
N ASP A 256 -19.75 19.27 -6.49
CA ASP A 256 -20.39 20.16 -7.46
C ASP A 256 -20.82 19.41 -8.74
N ALA A 257 -19.97 18.49 -9.23
CA ALA A 257 -20.24 17.68 -10.40
C ALA A 257 -21.30 16.59 -10.17
N LEU A 258 -21.34 15.98 -8.97
CA LEU A 258 -22.38 15.00 -8.60
C LEU A 258 -23.76 15.66 -8.53
N VAL A 259 -23.86 16.79 -7.81
CA VAL A 259 -25.09 17.59 -7.68
C VAL A 259 -25.58 18.09 -9.04
N SER A 260 -24.66 18.40 -9.96
CA SER A 260 -24.99 18.84 -11.32
C SER A 260 -25.25 17.69 -12.31
N GLY A 261 -25.06 16.42 -11.91
CA GLY A 261 -25.18 15.26 -12.78
C GLY A 261 -24.07 15.12 -13.84
N GLU A 262 -22.97 15.87 -13.71
CA GLU A 262 -21.88 15.92 -14.70
C GLU A 262 -20.90 14.75 -14.55
N ALA A 263 -21.36 13.54 -14.89
CA ALA A 263 -20.63 12.29 -14.68
C ALA A 263 -19.17 12.27 -15.16
N ALA A 264 -18.88 12.85 -16.34
CA ALA A 264 -17.51 12.95 -16.85
C ALA A 264 -16.62 13.91 -16.04
N VAL A 265 -17.21 14.95 -15.45
CA VAL A 265 -16.51 15.92 -14.59
C VAL A 265 -16.31 15.33 -13.19
N ALA A 266 -17.26 14.55 -12.67
CA ALA A 266 -17.11 13.79 -11.44
C ALA A 266 -15.97 12.75 -11.54
N GLU A 267 -15.88 12.01 -12.66
CA GLU A 267 -14.74 11.11 -12.94
C GLU A 267 -13.41 11.89 -12.93
N SER A 268 -13.36 13.00 -13.68
CA SER A 268 -12.14 13.81 -13.84
C SER A 268 -11.69 14.47 -12.53
N ALA A 269 -12.63 14.99 -11.73
CA ALA A 269 -12.34 15.59 -10.44
C ALA A 269 -11.83 14.55 -9.41
N MET A 270 -12.40 13.34 -9.40
CA MET A 270 -11.89 12.26 -8.53
C MET A 270 -10.48 11.82 -8.93
N ARG A 271 -10.13 11.84 -10.23
CA ARG A 271 -8.74 11.63 -10.69
C ARG A 271 -7.78 12.74 -10.26
N GLN A 272 -8.27 13.93 -9.93
CA GLN A 272 -7.47 15.02 -9.35
C GLN A 272 -7.30 14.85 -7.83
N VAL A 273 -8.36 14.46 -7.11
CA VAL A 273 -8.31 14.14 -5.67
C VAL A 273 -7.25 13.07 -5.36
N LEU A 274 -7.20 12.00 -6.17
CA LEU A 274 -6.26 10.88 -5.98
C LEU A 274 -4.80 11.15 -6.38
N GLY A 275 -4.47 12.38 -6.79
CA GLY A 275 -3.20 12.69 -7.42
C GLY A 275 -3.17 12.26 -8.89
N GLY A 276 -3.10 13.23 -9.79
CA GLY A 276 -3.02 13.00 -11.23
C GLY A 276 -1.64 12.48 -11.67
N ASN A 277 -1.35 11.20 -11.46
CA ASN A 277 -0.12 10.58 -11.97
C ASN A 277 -0.28 9.08 -12.31
N ALA A 278 -0.77 8.80 -13.51
CA ALA A 278 -0.69 7.45 -14.09
C ALA A 278 0.77 7.02 -14.39
N GLU A 279 1.68 7.99 -14.54
CA GLU A 279 3.06 7.77 -14.97
C GLU A 279 3.98 7.24 -13.86
N SER A 280 3.67 7.50 -12.58
CA SER A 280 4.48 7.07 -11.43
C SER A 280 4.42 5.56 -11.18
N VAL A 281 3.29 4.92 -11.51
CA VAL A 281 3.12 3.45 -11.42
C VAL A 281 3.89 2.75 -12.55
N ALA A 282 3.86 3.30 -13.76
CA ALA A 282 4.61 2.77 -14.90
C ALA A 282 6.14 2.84 -14.70
N ALA A 283 6.62 3.93 -14.07
CA ALA A 283 8.05 4.12 -13.77
C ALA A 283 8.61 3.19 -12.68
N ALA A 284 7.76 2.47 -11.93
CA ALA A 284 8.16 1.63 -10.80
C ALA A 284 8.55 0.19 -11.17
N GLN A 285 8.54 -0.18 -12.45
CA GLN A 285 9.00 -1.50 -12.90
C GLN A 285 10.54 -1.54 -12.97
N PRO A 286 11.23 -2.38 -12.18
CA PRO A 286 12.68 -2.51 -12.29
C PRO A 286 13.02 -3.13 -13.64
N ALA A 287 13.92 -2.48 -14.40
CA ALA A 287 14.33 -2.92 -15.72
C ALA A 287 14.91 -4.34 -15.65
N GLN A 288 14.13 -5.33 -16.10
CA GLN A 288 14.57 -6.72 -16.13
C GLN A 288 15.75 -6.84 -17.10
N GLY A 289 16.87 -7.36 -16.61
CA GLY A 289 18.14 -7.34 -17.34
C GLY A 289 18.05 -8.05 -18.68
N ALA A 290 18.33 -7.34 -19.76
CA ALA A 290 18.47 -7.94 -21.08
C ALA A 290 19.56 -9.03 -21.04
N PRO A 291 19.33 -10.22 -21.63
CA PRO A 291 20.32 -11.29 -21.59
C PRO A 291 21.56 -10.90 -22.40
N ALA A 292 22.72 -10.88 -21.74
CA ALA A 292 24.00 -10.64 -22.40
C ALA A 292 24.31 -11.79 -23.38
N GLN A 293 24.06 -11.57 -24.68
CA GLN A 293 24.39 -12.54 -25.72
C GLN A 293 25.91 -12.70 -25.82
N ALA A 294 26.39 -13.94 -25.90
CA ALA A 294 27.81 -14.24 -25.90
C ALA A 294 28.45 -13.87 -27.26
N ALA A 295 29.36 -12.89 -27.24
CA ALA A 295 30.25 -12.59 -28.36
C ALA A 295 31.59 -13.33 -28.16
N SER A 296 31.72 -14.49 -28.77
CA SER A 296 32.92 -15.33 -28.65
C SER A 296 34.05 -14.88 -29.59
N GLY A 297 35.13 -14.36 -29.00
CA GLY A 297 36.47 -14.37 -29.59
C GLY A 297 36.86 -13.18 -30.46
N GLN A 298 37.91 -12.46 -30.03
CA GLN A 298 39.26 -12.71 -30.53
C GLN A 298 40.33 -12.18 -29.56
N SER A 299 41.51 -12.79 -29.58
CA SER A 299 42.61 -12.52 -28.64
C SER A 299 43.69 -11.65 -29.26
N ALA A 300 43.99 -10.50 -28.64
CA ALA A 300 45.19 -9.71 -28.91
C ALA A 300 45.76 -9.16 -27.59
N GLN A 301 47.08 -9.26 -27.41
CA GLN A 301 47.79 -8.74 -26.23
C GLN A 301 48.21 -7.28 -26.45
N PRO A 302 48.27 -6.44 -25.39
CA PRO A 302 48.79 -5.08 -25.49
C PRO A 302 50.33 -5.06 -25.47
N ALA A 303 50.94 -4.34 -26.42
CA ALA A 303 52.35 -3.94 -26.36
C ALA A 303 52.44 -2.46 -25.97
N GLN A 304 53.42 -2.09 -25.14
CA GLN A 304 53.55 -0.73 -24.60
C GLN A 304 54.63 0.11 -25.32
N ALA A 305 54.31 1.41 -25.43
CA ALA A 305 55.20 2.56 -25.38
C ALA A 305 56.40 2.69 -26.36
N ALA A 306 56.33 3.71 -27.23
CA ALA A 306 57.47 4.53 -27.65
C ALA A 306 57.03 5.98 -27.95
N GLN A 307 57.81 6.97 -27.51
CA GLN A 307 57.81 8.38 -27.98
C GLN A 307 59.02 8.55 -28.94
N PRO A 308 59.08 9.51 -29.90
CA PRO A 308 58.99 10.99 -29.73
C PRO A 308 58.17 11.71 -30.84
N GLY A 309 58.04 13.04 -30.93
CA GLY A 309 58.41 14.17 -30.05
C GLY A 309 58.51 15.53 -30.79
N THR A 310 58.77 16.60 -30.02
CA THR A 310 59.28 17.97 -30.40
C THR A 310 58.42 19.02 -31.17
N HIS A 311 58.67 20.30 -30.82
CA HIS A 311 58.28 21.60 -31.46
C HIS A 311 56.79 22.02 -31.50
N GLY A 312 56.38 23.27 -31.19
CA GLY A 312 57.12 24.39 -30.56
C GLY A 312 56.36 25.75 -30.49
N VAL A 313 56.25 26.33 -29.27
CA VAL A 313 56.61 27.71 -28.82
C VAL A 313 56.55 28.91 -29.82
N PRO A 314 56.10 30.16 -29.47
CA PRO A 314 55.55 30.76 -28.22
C PRO A 314 54.10 31.31 -28.45
N ALA A 315 53.53 32.47 -28.00
CA ALA A 315 53.92 33.65 -27.16
C ALA A 315 52.67 34.48 -26.68
N GLY A 316 52.86 35.47 -25.80
CA GLY A 316 51.95 36.64 -25.57
C GLY A 316 50.79 36.45 -24.56
N ALA A 317 50.92 36.62 -23.24
CA ALA A 317 51.34 37.77 -22.42
C ALA A 317 50.27 38.88 -22.23
N GLY A 318 49.72 39.03 -21.01
CA GLY A 318 48.73 40.08 -20.67
C GLY A 318 47.99 39.88 -19.33
N GLN A 319 48.55 40.39 -18.23
CA GLN A 319 47.93 40.57 -16.89
C GLN A 319 48.39 41.95 -16.36
N PRO A 320 47.87 42.51 -15.22
CA PRO A 320 46.77 42.07 -14.33
C PRO A 320 45.72 43.19 -14.07
N GLY A 321 44.77 42.99 -13.12
CA GLY A 321 43.89 44.09 -12.66
C GLY A 321 42.78 43.73 -11.65
N GLN A 322 43.05 43.90 -10.36
CA GLN A 322 42.08 44.18 -9.27
C GLN A 322 42.32 45.64 -8.78
N PRO A 323 41.58 46.26 -7.82
CA PRO A 323 40.56 45.73 -6.88
C PRO A 323 39.30 46.62 -6.65
N GLY A 324 38.47 46.26 -5.66
CA GLY A 324 37.89 47.24 -4.73
C GLY A 324 36.35 47.34 -4.64
N GLY A 325 35.84 47.51 -3.42
CA GLY A 325 34.43 47.85 -3.14
C GLY A 325 33.90 47.22 -1.84
N ALA A 326 33.62 48.03 -0.81
CA ALA A 326 33.04 47.60 0.47
C ALA A 326 31.93 48.57 0.90
N GLY A 327 30.90 48.09 1.62
CA GLY A 327 29.84 48.95 2.16
C GLY A 327 28.71 48.19 2.89
N ALA A 328 28.45 48.59 4.14
CA ALA A 328 27.37 48.15 5.05
C ALA A 328 27.39 49.09 6.29
N PRO A 329 26.42 49.07 7.24
CA PRO A 329 25.06 48.53 7.23
C PRO A 329 23.98 49.57 7.65
N GLY A 330 22.71 49.14 7.79
CA GLY A 330 21.61 49.87 8.47
C GLY A 330 20.23 49.58 7.84
N GLY A 331 19.10 49.63 8.54
CA GLY A 331 18.85 49.85 9.98
C GLY A 331 17.37 50.23 10.25
N ALA A 332 16.90 50.09 11.49
CA ALA A 332 15.58 50.46 12.04
C ALA A 332 14.33 49.60 11.68
N ASP A 333 13.90 48.84 12.69
CA ASP A 333 12.54 48.73 13.26
C ASP A 333 11.27 49.08 12.47
N HIS A 334 10.23 48.25 12.64
CA HIS A 334 8.85 48.75 12.75
C HIS A 334 8.02 47.93 13.76
N VAL A 335 7.15 48.61 14.51
CA VAL A 335 6.49 48.08 15.73
C VAL A 335 5.00 47.74 15.49
N VAL A 336 4.53 46.69 16.18
CA VAL A 336 3.14 46.20 16.21
C VAL A 336 2.32 46.85 17.34
N PRO A 337 1.02 47.16 17.10
CA PRO A 337 0.01 47.20 18.16
C PRO A 337 -1.08 46.11 18.00
N ALA A 338 -1.64 45.67 19.12
CA ALA A 338 -2.61 44.58 19.24
C ALA A 338 -4.09 45.02 18.95
N PRO A 339 -5.03 44.08 18.70
CA PRO A 339 -6.44 44.40 18.47
C PRO A 339 -7.17 44.86 19.75
N ARG A 340 -8.38 45.41 19.57
CA ARG A 340 -9.36 45.67 20.64
C ARG A 340 -10.55 44.75 20.50
N GLU A 341 -11.03 44.23 21.63
CA GLU A 341 -12.29 43.51 21.76
C GLU A 341 -13.47 44.50 21.86
N HIS A 342 -14.67 44.07 21.43
CA HIS A 342 -15.95 44.62 21.84
C HIS A 342 -17.09 43.64 21.58
#